data_AF-A0A4Q1U2R3-F1
#
_entry.id   AF-A0A4Q1U2R3-F1
#
_cell.length_a   1.000
_cell.length_b   1.000
_cell.length_c   1.000
_cell.angle_alpha   90.00
_cell.angle_beta   90.00
_cell.angle_gamma   90.00
#
_symmetry.space_group_name_H-M   'P 1'
#
loop_
_entity.id
_entity.type
_entity.pdbx_description
1 polymer ?
#
loop_
_entity_poly.entity_id
_entity_poly.type
_entity_poly.pdbx_seq_one_letter_code
_entity_poly.pdbx_strand_id
1 'polypeptide(L)'
;MKESKKSRAILSCIVVCFGVLIVSLCIFMQYHHHAAPKVVSTNSYQTIAKKQVSFNIETLLFRNRVYSEVAGWIYVKNQEPQKYITSLVLYNDKSNKCLVFPLTMVKRPDVAKMRKKVNNYPYMNAGFDGFIPVNYMVQGKYKVGFLVADKDEPKLIKTGVPYKQGGVR
;
A
#
# COMPACT_ATOMS: atom_id res chain seq x y z
N MET A 1 -9.17 -24.37 52.11
CA MET A 1 -9.74 -24.55 50.74
C MET A 1 -10.17 -23.23 50.05
N LYS A 2 -10.59 -22.17 50.79
CA LYS A 2 -10.97 -20.87 50.21
C LYS A 2 -9.81 -20.08 49.58
N GLU A 3 -8.61 -20.11 50.18
CA GLU A 3 -7.45 -19.35 49.66
C GLU A 3 -6.96 -19.85 48.29
N SER A 4 -6.96 -21.17 48.06
CA SER A 4 -6.54 -21.76 46.77
C SER A 4 -7.43 -21.32 45.60
N LYS A 5 -8.74 -21.18 45.81
CA LYS A 5 -9.67 -20.67 44.78
C LYS A 5 -9.44 -19.19 44.48
N LYS A 6 -9.12 -18.38 45.51
CA LYS A 6 -8.85 -16.95 45.35
C LYS A 6 -7.56 -16.70 44.57
N SER A 7 -6.49 -17.45 44.84
CA SER A 7 -5.22 -17.35 44.11
C SER A 7 -5.36 -17.77 42.64
N ARG A 8 -6.14 -18.80 42.33
CA ARG A 8 -6.43 -19.20 40.94
C ARG A 8 -7.23 -18.13 40.20
N ALA A 9 -8.23 -17.53 40.84
CA ALA A 9 -9.02 -16.45 40.24
C ALA A 9 -8.17 -15.19 39.96
N ILE A 10 -7.24 -14.84 40.86
CA ILE A 10 -6.29 -13.74 40.66
C ILE A 10 -5.37 -14.05 39.47
N LEU A 11 -4.80 -15.26 39.42
CA LEU A 11 -3.94 -15.68 38.31
C LEU A 11 -4.68 -15.63 36.96
N SER A 12 -5.93 -16.13 36.90
CA SER A 12 -6.76 -16.06 35.70
C SER A 12 -7.05 -14.61 35.29
N CYS A 13 -7.34 -13.72 36.25
CA CYS A 13 -7.54 -12.30 35.96
C CYS A 13 -6.28 -11.64 35.38
N ILE A 14 -5.11 -11.94 35.95
CA ILE A 14 -3.81 -11.44 35.43
C ILE A 14 -3.59 -11.91 33.99
N VAL A 15 -3.83 -13.20 33.69
CA VAL A 15 -3.66 -13.74 32.34
C VAL A 15 -4.60 -13.05 31.33
N VAL A 16 -5.87 -12.84 31.70
CA VAL A 16 -6.83 -12.14 30.85
C VAL A 16 -6.42 -10.69 30.62
N CYS A 17 -6.04 -9.96 31.68
CA CYS A 17 -5.57 -8.58 31.57
C CYS A 17 -4.32 -8.46 30.69
N PHE A 18 -3.37 -9.41 30.82
CA PHE A 18 -2.16 -9.43 30.00
C PHE A 18 -2.48 -9.72 28.53
N GLY A 19 -3.42 -10.63 28.26
CA GLY A 19 -3.93 -10.90 26.92
C GLY A 19 -4.57 -9.66 26.27
N VAL A 20 -5.42 -8.94 27.01
CA VAL A 20 -6.02 -7.68 26.54
C VAL A 20 -4.97 -6.61 26.26
N LEU A 21 -3.95 -6.50 27.11
CA LEU A 21 -2.83 -5.57 26.91
C LEU A 21 -2.04 -5.87 25.64
N ILE A 22 -1.71 -7.14 25.38
CA ILE A 22 -1.00 -7.55 24.16
C ILE A 22 -1.84 -7.22 22.92
N VAL A 23 -3.12 -7.59 22.91
CA VAL A 23 -4.01 -7.30 21.77
C VAL A 23 -4.12 -5.79 21.53
N SER A 24 -4.25 -5.00 22.60
CA SER A 24 -4.30 -3.54 22.51
C SER A 24 -3.01 -2.95 21.95
N LEU A 25 -1.84 -3.44 22.38
CA LEU A 25 -0.54 -3.05 21.83
C LEU A 25 -0.41 -3.43 20.35
N CYS A 26 -0.85 -4.63 19.96
CA CYS A 26 -0.84 -5.06 18.56
C CYS A 26 -1.72 -4.15 17.68
N ILE A 27 -2.93 -3.80 18.14
CA ILE A 27 -3.83 -2.89 17.42
C ILE A 27 -3.19 -1.50 17.33
N PHE A 28 -2.61 -0.99 18.42
CA PHE A 28 -1.96 0.32 18.42
C PHE A 28 -0.76 0.38 17.47
N MET A 29 0.09 -0.65 17.46
CA MET A 29 1.23 -0.76 16.55
C MET A 29 0.79 -0.87 15.09
N GLN A 30 -0.20 -1.71 14.80
CA GLN A 30 -0.76 -1.83 13.45
C GLN A 30 -1.36 -0.50 12.99
N TYR A 31 -2.13 0.17 13.86
CA TYR A 31 -2.68 1.48 13.56
C TYR A 31 -1.58 2.50 13.27
N HIS A 32 -0.56 2.59 14.12
CA HIS A 32 0.53 3.56 13.91
C HIS A 32 1.33 3.27 12.63
N HIS A 33 1.59 2.00 12.30
CA HIS A 33 2.39 1.64 11.14
C HIS A 33 1.61 1.69 9.81
N HIS A 34 0.29 1.50 9.84
CA HIS A 34 -0.55 1.44 8.63
C HIS A 34 -1.49 2.63 8.42
N ALA A 35 -1.77 3.44 9.45
CA ALA A 35 -2.68 4.58 9.31
C ALA A 35 -2.03 5.80 8.67
N ALA A 36 -0.73 6.05 8.93
CA ALA A 36 -0.02 7.21 8.41
C ALA A 36 0.87 6.86 7.21
N PRO A 37 0.90 7.69 6.15
CA PRO A 37 1.85 7.50 5.07
C PRO A 37 3.28 7.73 5.54
N LYS A 38 4.21 6.97 4.95
CA LYS A 38 5.64 7.22 5.15
C LYS A 38 6.05 8.39 4.28
N VAL A 39 6.68 9.41 4.88
CA VAL A 39 7.25 10.54 4.13
C VAL A 39 8.69 10.20 3.80
N VAL A 40 9.01 10.08 2.52
CA VAL A 40 10.34 9.66 2.05
C VAL A 40 10.85 10.60 0.96
N SER A 41 12.17 10.68 0.80
CA SER A 41 12.78 11.39 -0.32
C SER A 41 12.58 10.62 -1.63
N THR A 42 12.19 11.28 -2.72
CA THR A 42 12.12 10.64 -4.04
C THR A 42 13.49 10.16 -4.53
N ASN A 43 14.57 10.78 -4.05
CA ASN A 43 15.93 10.49 -4.47
C ASN A 43 16.50 9.22 -3.82
N SER A 44 15.80 8.64 -2.84
CA SER A 44 16.20 7.35 -2.26
C SER A 44 15.87 6.17 -3.16
N TYR A 45 15.20 6.39 -4.29
CA TYR A 45 14.76 5.33 -5.20
C TYR A 45 15.30 5.55 -6.60
N GLN A 46 15.83 4.49 -7.20
CA GLN A 46 16.10 4.48 -8.63
C GLN A 46 14.78 4.57 -9.40
N THR A 47 14.70 5.46 -10.39
CA THR A 47 13.49 5.62 -11.21
C THR A 47 13.54 4.71 -12.44
N ILE A 48 12.44 3.98 -12.70
CA ILE A 48 12.24 3.22 -13.93
C ILE A 48 11.58 4.12 -14.98
N ALA A 49 12.05 4.04 -16.23
CA ALA A 49 11.49 4.82 -17.32
C ALA A 49 10.05 4.37 -17.63
N LYS A 50 9.12 5.33 -17.78
CA LYS A 50 7.70 5.06 -18.08
C LYS A 50 7.49 4.11 -19.27
N LYS A 51 8.35 4.16 -20.29
CA LYS A 51 8.30 3.28 -21.47
C LYS A 51 8.45 1.79 -21.15
N GLN A 52 9.15 1.46 -20.06
CA GLN A 52 9.40 0.10 -19.59
C GLN A 52 8.24 -0.45 -18.76
N VAL A 53 7.22 0.35 -18.48
CA VAL A 53 6.11 -0.02 -17.61
C VAL A 53 4.82 0.04 -18.41
N SER A 54 3.93 -0.91 -18.14
CA SER A 54 2.54 -0.87 -18.58
C SER A 54 1.66 -0.85 -17.34
N PHE A 55 0.70 0.07 -17.29
CA PHE A 55 -0.21 0.19 -16.17
C PHE A 55 -1.56 0.73 -16.63
N ASN A 56 -2.58 0.50 -15.81
CA ASN A 56 -3.86 1.18 -15.89
C ASN A 56 -4.34 1.50 -14.48
N ILE A 57 -4.75 2.75 -14.24
CA ILE A 57 -5.41 3.16 -12.99
C ILE A 57 -6.90 3.20 -13.30
N GLU A 58 -7.61 2.16 -12.88
CA GLU A 58 -9.02 1.95 -13.20
C GLU A 58 -9.94 2.70 -12.24
N THR A 59 -9.50 2.84 -10.99
CA THR A 59 -10.22 3.59 -9.97
C THR A 59 -9.28 4.61 -9.36
N LEU A 60 -9.70 5.87 -9.35
CA LEU A 60 -9.14 6.93 -8.53
C LEU A 60 -10.28 7.84 -8.08
N LEU A 61 -11.09 7.33 -7.17
CA LEU A 61 -12.36 7.93 -6.79
C LEU A 61 -12.32 8.43 -5.36
N PHE A 62 -12.86 9.63 -5.16
CA PHE A 62 -13.09 10.18 -3.84
C PHE A 62 -14.44 9.66 -3.33
N ARG A 63 -14.43 8.61 -2.51
CA ARG A 63 -15.67 8.01 -1.99
C ARG A 63 -16.20 8.72 -0.75
N ASN A 64 -15.31 9.23 0.10
CA ASN A 64 -15.69 9.90 1.34
C ASN A 64 -14.72 11.06 1.64
N ARG A 65 -15.11 11.99 2.53
CA ARG A 65 -14.28 13.13 2.96
C ARG A 65 -12.93 12.72 3.58
N VAL A 66 -12.76 11.44 3.90
CA VAL A 66 -11.63 10.89 4.65
C VAL A 66 -10.60 10.19 3.76
N TYR A 67 -11.00 9.56 2.65
CA TYR A 67 -10.07 8.80 1.81
C TYR A 67 -10.50 8.75 0.33
N SER A 68 -9.51 8.57 -0.54
CA SER A 68 -9.71 8.18 -1.95
C SER A 68 -9.37 6.71 -2.15
N GLU A 69 -10.16 6.02 -2.95
CA GLU A 69 -9.89 4.66 -3.41
C GLU A 69 -9.00 4.70 -4.65
N VAL A 70 -8.01 3.81 -4.69
CA VAL A 70 -7.17 3.62 -5.87
C VAL A 70 -7.12 2.13 -6.20
N ALA A 71 -7.36 1.80 -7.47
CA ALA A 71 -7.26 0.42 -7.95
C ALA A 71 -6.84 0.38 -9.42
N GLY A 72 -6.24 -0.74 -9.82
CA GLY A 72 -5.84 -0.97 -11.20
C GLY A 72 -4.84 -2.09 -11.32
N TRP A 73 -3.95 -1.99 -12.31
CA TRP A 73 -2.87 -2.95 -12.52
C TRP A 73 -1.62 -2.26 -13.06
N ILE A 74 -0.47 -2.87 -12.81
CA ILE A 74 0.83 -2.40 -13.29
C ILE A 74 1.80 -3.58 -13.41
N TYR A 75 2.63 -3.56 -14.46
CA TYR A 75 3.73 -4.48 -14.62
C TYR A 75 4.89 -3.85 -15.39
N VAL A 76 6.10 -4.34 -15.13
CA VAL A 76 7.28 -3.96 -15.89
C VAL A 76 7.42 -4.88 -17.10
N LYS A 77 7.60 -4.30 -18.29
CA LYS A 77 7.75 -5.02 -19.55
C LYS A 77 9.03 -5.85 -19.52
N ASN A 78 8.97 -7.05 -20.11
CA ASN A 78 10.10 -7.98 -20.20
C ASN A 78 10.68 -8.41 -18.84
N GLN A 79 9.95 -8.18 -17.75
CA GLN A 79 10.28 -8.68 -16.42
C GLN A 79 9.14 -9.58 -15.93
N GLU A 80 9.51 -10.72 -15.37
CA GLU A 80 8.61 -11.46 -14.51
C GLU A 80 8.27 -10.59 -13.30
N PRO A 81 7.00 -10.49 -12.87
CA PRO A 81 6.67 -9.77 -11.65
C PRO A 81 7.39 -10.41 -10.46
N GLN A 82 8.53 -9.83 -10.11
CA GLN A 82 9.19 -10.10 -8.85
C GLN A 82 8.24 -9.56 -7.79
N LYS A 83 7.89 -10.42 -6.84
CA LYS A 83 7.10 -10.14 -5.63
C LYS A 83 6.76 -8.64 -5.42
N TYR A 84 5.54 -8.31 -5.83
CA TYR A 84 4.71 -7.19 -5.34
C TYR A 84 4.98 -5.77 -5.87
N ILE A 85 3.87 -5.10 -6.21
CA ILE A 85 3.77 -3.64 -6.08
C ILE A 85 3.69 -3.41 -4.58
N THR A 86 4.67 -2.72 -4.01
CA THR A 86 4.77 -2.61 -2.56
C THR A 86 3.97 -1.44 -2.03
N SER A 87 3.94 -0.35 -2.80
CA SER A 87 3.33 0.90 -2.34
C SER A 87 2.89 1.81 -3.47
N LEU A 88 1.85 2.60 -3.19
CA LEU A 88 1.51 3.80 -3.93
C LEU A 88 2.41 4.96 -3.47
N VAL A 89 2.80 5.82 -4.39
CA VAL A 89 3.53 7.05 -4.10
C VAL A 89 2.75 8.26 -4.58
N LEU A 90 2.53 9.25 -3.72
CA LEU A 90 2.14 10.58 -4.15
C LEU A 90 3.38 11.47 -4.17
N TYR A 91 3.77 11.94 -5.35
CA TYR A 91 4.93 12.80 -5.53
C TYR A 91 4.54 14.13 -6.17
N ASN A 92 5.40 15.13 -6.01
CA ASN A 92 5.27 16.42 -6.64
C ASN A 92 6.59 16.71 -7.35
N ASP A 93 6.57 17.05 -8.64
CA ASP A 93 7.80 17.30 -9.41
C ASP A 93 8.63 18.47 -8.88
N LYS A 94 8.01 19.37 -8.09
CA LYS A 94 8.67 20.51 -7.45
C LYS A 94 9.27 20.19 -6.07
N SER A 95 9.07 18.98 -5.56
CA SER A 95 9.54 18.57 -4.24
C SER A 95 10.27 17.25 -4.30
N ASN A 96 11.34 17.14 -3.53
CA ASN A 96 12.02 15.86 -3.33
C ASN A 96 11.32 14.98 -2.30
N LYS A 97 10.19 15.39 -1.71
CA LYS A 97 9.44 14.59 -0.75
C LYS A 97 8.24 13.91 -1.43
N CYS A 98 7.98 12.69 -1.03
CA CYS A 98 6.81 11.93 -1.46
C CYS A 98 6.13 11.23 -0.28
N LEU A 99 4.84 10.95 -0.45
CA LEU A 99 4.04 10.19 0.50
C LEU A 99 3.91 8.76 -0.03
N VAL A 100 4.23 7.78 0.81
CA VAL A 100 4.19 6.36 0.45
C VAL A 100 3.08 5.68 1.23
N PHE A 101 2.16 5.04 0.52
CA PHE A 101 1.01 4.33 1.08
C PHE A 101 1.10 2.85 0.73
N PRO A 102 0.82 1.94 1.68
CA PRO A 102 0.77 0.52 1.38
C PRO A 102 -0.35 0.22 0.39
N LEU A 103 -0.12 -0.73 -0.51
CA LEU A 103 -1.14 -1.28 -1.39
C LEU A 103 -1.39 -2.75 -1.04
N THR A 104 -2.61 -3.20 -1.31
CA THR A 104 -2.95 -4.62 -1.33
C THR A 104 -2.86 -5.12 -2.78
N MET A 105 -2.50 -6.40 -2.93
CA MET A 105 -2.29 -7.03 -4.23
C MET A 105 -3.53 -7.80 -4.64
N VAL A 106 -3.96 -7.61 -5.88
CA VAL A 106 -5.17 -8.24 -6.42
C VAL A 106 -4.83 -9.13 -7.60
N LYS A 107 -5.48 -10.30 -7.66
CA LYS A 107 -5.38 -11.21 -8.80
C LYS A 107 -6.06 -10.61 -10.03
N ARG A 108 -5.34 -10.58 -11.15
CA ARG A 108 -5.74 -10.13 -12.47
C ARG A 108 -5.40 -11.17 -13.55
N PRO A 109 -6.18 -12.26 -13.64
CA PRO A 109 -5.99 -13.29 -14.66
C PRO A 109 -6.11 -12.75 -16.09
N ASP A 110 -6.90 -11.69 -16.28
CA ASP A 110 -7.03 -10.94 -17.53
C ASP A 110 -5.71 -10.31 -17.97
N VAL A 111 -4.96 -9.70 -17.05
CA VAL A 111 -3.63 -9.13 -17.32
C VAL A 111 -2.62 -10.24 -17.62
N ALA A 112 -2.68 -11.37 -16.89
CA ALA A 112 -1.85 -12.53 -17.19
C ALA A 112 -2.13 -13.10 -18.60
N LYS A 113 -3.40 -13.10 -19.03
CA LYS A 113 -3.83 -13.49 -20.38
C LYS A 113 -3.28 -12.55 -21.44
N MET A 114 -3.37 -11.24 -21.24
CA MET A 114 -2.76 -10.24 -22.15
C MET A 114 -1.26 -10.47 -22.36
N ARG A 115 -0.57 -10.97 -21.32
CA ARG A 115 0.86 -11.28 -21.34
C ARG A 115 1.19 -12.68 -21.86
N LYS A 116 0.19 -13.47 -22.30
CA LYS A 116 0.34 -14.87 -22.73
C LYS A 116 0.98 -15.78 -21.66
N LYS A 117 0.70 -15.50 -20.38
CA LYS A 117 1.25 -16.22 -19.20
C LYS A 117 0.15 -16.66 -18.24
N VAL A 118 -0.97 -17.14 -18.79
CA VAL A 118 -2.10 -17.69 -18.02
C VAL A 118 -1.58 -18.81 -17.11
N ASN A 119 -2.10 -18.90 -15.88
CA ASN A 119 -1.68 -19.84 -14.83
C ASN A 119 -0.27 -19.64 -14.24
N ASN A 120 0.45 -18.59 -14.62
CA ASN A 120 1.68 -18.21 -13.93
C ASN A 120 1.35 -17.24 -12.76
N TYR A 121 1.50 -17.71 -11.52
CA TYR A 121 1.09 -17.02 -10.30
C TYR A 121 1.66 -15.58 -10.18
N PRO A 122 2.98 -15.35 -10.35
CA PRO A 122 3.54 -14.00 -10.46
C PRO A 122 2.80 -13.06 -11.42
N TYR A 123 2.37 -13.56 -12.59
CA TYR A 123 1.72 -12.76 -13.62
C TYR A 123 0.25 -12.49 -13.31
N MET A 124 -0.39 -13.35 -12.52
CA MET A 124 -1.74 -13.13 -12.02
C MET A 124 -1.77 -12.04 -10.95
N ASN A 125 -0.71 -11.81 -10.18
CA ASN A 125 -0.71 -10.79 -9.13
C ASN A 125 -0.15 -9.46 -9.65
N ALA A 126 -0.77 -8.92 -10.70
CA ALA A 126 -0.40 -7.62 -11.29
C ALA A 126 -1.37 -6.49 -10.90
N GLY A 127 -2.48 -6.83 -10.24
CA GLY A 127 -3.46 -5.86 -9.76
C GLY A 127 -3.07 -5.27 -8.41
N PHE A 128 -3.60 -4.09 -8.15
CA PHE A 128 -3.47 -3.43 -6.86
C PHE A 128 -4.78 -2.76 -6.45
N ASP A 129 -4.98 -2.64 -5.15
CA ASP A 129 -6.03 -1.89 -4.49
C ASP A 129 -5.50 -1.19 -3.24
N GLY A 130 -6.08 -0.05 -2.89
CA GLY A 130 -5.70 0.65 -1.67
C GLY A 130 -6.44 1.94 -1.44
N PHE A 131 -6.07 2.58 -0.33
CA PHE A 131 -6.71 3.79 0.15
C PHE A 131 -5.65 4.89 0.35
N ILE A 132 -6.04 6.11 0.01
CA ILE A 132 -5.25 7.31 0.22
C ILE A 132 -6.00 8.18 1.24
N PRO A 133 -5.62 8.13 2.52
CA PRO A 133 -6.23 8.99 3.53
C PRO A 133 -5.91 10.46 3.24
N VAL A 134 -6.95 11.28 3.28
CA VAL A 134 -6.93 12.66 2.79
C VAL A 134 -6.33 13.64 3.80
N ASN A 135 -6.42 13.28 5.08
CA ASN A 135 -5.90 14.03 6.22
C ASN A 135 -4.38 14.23 6.23
N TYR A 136 -3.61 13.36 5.57
CA TYR A 136 -2.14 13.49 5.51
C TYR A 136 -1.64 14.24 4.29
N MET A 137 -2.54 14.69 3.41
CA MET A 137 -2.17 15.43 2.22
C MET A 137 -2.08 16.93 2.55
N VAL A 138 -0.88 17.49 2.46
CA VAL A 138 -0.70 18.94 2.46
C VAL A 138 -1.29 19.50 1.17
N GLN A 139 -1.90 20.69 1.19
CA GLN A 139 -2.42 21.31 -0.02
C GLN A 139 -1.34 21.36 -1.11
N GLY A 140 -1.55 20.65 -2.22
CA GLY A 140 -0.52 20.47 -3.22
C GLY A 140 -0.98 19.73 -4.46
N LYS A 141 -0.29 19.96 -5.59
CA LYS A 141 -0.52 19.23 -6.84
C LYS A 141 0.33 17.95 -6.83
N TYR A 142 -0.30 16.84 -6.52
CA TYR A 142 0.35 15.53 -6.52
C TYR A 142 0.13 14.78 -7.83
N LYS A 143 1.04 13.85 -8.11
CA LYS A 143 0.93 12.85 -9.16
C LYS A 143 1.10 11.46 -8.54
N VAL A 144 0.44 10.48 -9.15
CA VAL A 144 0.48 9.09 -8.71
C VAL A 144 1.76 8.42 -9.24
N GLY A 145 2.43 7.68 -8.37
CA GLY A 145 3.54 6.81 -8.68
C GLY A 145 3.41 5.48 -7.94
N PHE A 146 4.33 4.57 -8.20
CA PHE A 146 4.37 3.26 -7.56
C PHE A 146 5.79 2.88 -7.19
N LEU A 147 5.96 2.19 -6.06
CA LEU A 147 7.17 1.44 -5.76
C LEU A 147 6.94 -0.01 -6.18
N VAL A 148 7.82 -0.52 -7.04
CA VAL A 148 7.81 -1.91 -7.49
C VAL A 148 9.13 -2.55 -7.09
N ALA A 149 9.07 -3.75 -6.54
CA ALA A 149 10.27 -4.49 -6.19
C ALA A 149 11.00 -4.97 -7.46
N ASP A 150 12.30 -4.70 -7.54
CA ASP A 150 13.18 -5.26 -8.55
C ASP A 150 14.42 -5.82 -7.84
N LYS A 151 14.50 -7.16 -7.73
CA LYS A 151 15.62 -7.89 -7.09
C LYS A 151 16.00 -7.30 -5.72
N ASP A 152 14.99 -7.20 -4.83
CA ASP A 152 15.07 -6.72 -3.45
C ASP A 152 15.17 -5.21 -3.22
N GLU A 153 15.34 -4.40 -4.29
CA GLU A 153 15.30 -2.94 -4.17
C GLU A 153 14.00 -2.36 -4.73
N PRO A 154 13.31 -1.46 -3.98
CA PRO A 154 12.14 -0.76 -4.49
C PRO A 154 12.56 0.28 -5.53
N LYS A 155 11.97 0.21 -6.72
CA LYS A 155 12.15 1.20 -7.78
C LYS A 155 10.93 2.07 -7.92
N LEU A 156 11.16 3.36 -8.15
CA LEU A 156 10.10 4.35 -8.32
C LEU A 156 9.63 4.41 -9.77
N ILE A 157 8.33 4.32 -9.97
CA ILE A 157 7.66 4.54 -11.24
C ILE A 157 6.83 5.83 -11.13
N LYS A 158 7.20 6.84 -11.90
CA LYS A 158 6.44 8.10 -12.01
C LYS A 158 5.44 7.99 -13.16
N THR A 159 4.14 7.85 -12.85
CA THR A 159 3.12 7.65 -13.90
C THR A 159 2.80 8.93 -14.69
N GLY A 160 2.97 10.09 -14.04
CA GLY A 160 2.54 11.38 -14.55
C GLY A 160 1.04 11.68 -14.36
N VAL A 161 0.25 10.71 -13.90
CA VAL A 161 -1.20 10.87 -13.69
C VAL A 161 -1.44 11.81 -12.52
N PRO A 162 -2.15 12.95 -12.72
CA PRO A 162 -2.42 13.88 -11.63
C PRO A 162 -3.38 13.25 -10.62
N TYR A 163 -3.05 13.40 -9.34
CA TYR A 163 -3.98 13.11 -8.26
C TYR A 163 -4.81 14.36 -7.98
N LYS A 164 -6.12 14.27 -8.18
CA LYS A 164 -7.07 15.34 -7.85
C LYS A 164 -7.89 14.90 -6.63
N GLN A 165 -7.77 15.65 -5.54
CA GLN A 165 -8.66 15.51 -4.39
C GLN A 165 -10.09 15.87 -4.86
N GLY A 166 -11.00 14.89 -4.85
CA GLY A 166 -12.34 15.03 -5.45
C GLY A 166 -12.59 14.27 -6.76
N GLY A 167 -11.62 13.47 -7.23
CA GLY A 167 -11.80 12.53 -8.35
C GLY A 167 -11.73 13.15 -9.76
N VAL A 168 -11.49 12.31 -10.75
CA VAL A 168 -11.76 12.59 -12.17
C VAL A 168 -13.19 12.13 -12.41
N ARG A 169 -14.07 13.03 -12.86
CA ARG A 169 -15.40 12.67 -13.36
C ARG A 169 -15.27 11.98 -14.71
#